data_AF-A0A1V4MUB3-F1
#
_entry.id   AF-A0A1V4MUB3-F1
#
_cell.length_a   1.000
_cell.length_b   1.000
_cell.length_c   1.000
_cell.angle_alpha   90.00
_cell.angle_beta   90.00
_cell.angle_gamma   90.00
#
_symmetry.space_group_name_H-M   'P 1'
#
loop_
_entity.id
_entity.type
_entity.pdbx_description
1 polymer ?
#
loop_
_entity_poly.entity_id
_entity_poly.type
_entity_poly.pdbx_seq_one_letter_code
_entity_poly.pdbx_strand_id
1 'polypeptide(L)'
;MAWGRNNYGQCNVPSPNSGFVAVAAGSYHSLGLKEDGSIVAWGRNNNGQCDVPPPNEDFVAVAAGYFHSLGLKQDGSIVAWGYNYHGQCDVPEPNEDFVAVTMVPS
;
A
#
# COMPACT_ATOMS: atom_id res chain seq x y z
N MET A 1 0.39 14.52 8.85
CA MET A 1 1.30 14.29 9.99
C MET A 1 1.20 12.83 10.39
N ALA A 2 2.32 12.14 10.65
CA ALA A 2 2.35 10.74 11.10
C ALA A 2 2.99 10.65 12.48
N TRP A 3 2.47 9.77 13.34
CA TRP A 3 2.90 9.59 14.73
C TRP A 3 2.91 8.10 15.11
N GLY A 4 3.70 7.70 16.09
CA GLY A 4 3.80 6.31 16.56
C GLY A 4 5.20 5.71 16.43
N ARG A 5 5.27 4.37 16.41
CA ARG A 5 6.53 3.60 16.31
C ARG A 5 7.26 4.00 15.03
N ASN A 6 8.52 4.44 15.12
CA ASN A 6 9.30 4.94 13.98
C ASN A 6 10.67 4.24 13.80
N ASN A 7 10.83 3.01 14.28
CA ASN A 7 12.13 2.31 14.22
C ASN A 7 12.64 2.05 12.80
N TYR A 8 11.79 2.19 11.79
CA TYR A 8 12.09 1.95 10.38
C TYR A 8 11.76 3.15 9.48
N GLY A 9 11.51 4.33 10.06
CA GLY A 9 11.14 5.52 9.30
C GLY A 9 9.69 5.53 8.81
N GLN A 10 8.82 4.64 9.32
CA GLN A 10 7.40 4.59 8.92
C GLN A 10 6.61 5.86 9.27
N CYS A 11 7.10 6.71 10.19
CA CYS A 11 6.53 8.04 10.44
C CYS A 11 7.23 9.17 9.66
N ASN A 12 8.29 8.87 8.90
CA ASN A 12 9.01 9.84 8.08
C ASN A 12 8.30 10.01 6.73
N VAL A 13 7.15 10.71 6.73
CA VAL A 13 6.40 10.99 5.49
C VAL A 13 7.33 11.70 4.49
N PRO A 14 7.59 11.13 3.30
CA PRO A 14 8.53 11.70 2.34
C PRO A 14 8.05 13.05 1.80
N SER A 15 9.00 13.94 1.51
CA SER A 15 8.73 15.21 0.85
C SER A 15 8.66 15.01 -0.68
N PRO A 16 7.75 15.69 -1.40
CA PRO A 16 6.69 16.56 -0.89
C PRO A 16 5.56 15.76 -0.25
N ASN A 17 5.09 16.20 0.92
CA ASN A 17 4.03 15.53 1.69
C ASN A 17 2.62 16.07 1.38
N SER A 18 2.47 16.72 0.23
CA SER A 18 1.23 17.31 -0.27
C SER A 18 0.57 16.41 -1.33
N GLY A 19 -0.75 16.44 -1.40
CA GLY A 19 -1.52 15.73 -2.43
C GLY A 19 -1.85 14.29 -2.10
N PHE A 20 -1.64 13.84 -0.85
CA PHE A 20 -2.14 12.53 -0.41
C PHE A 20 -3.64 12.59 -0.10
N VAL A 21 -4.42 11.72 -0.75
CA VAL A 21 -5.87 11.57 -0.53
C VAL A 21 -6.21 10.42 0.42
N ALA A 22 -5.33 9.43 0.54
CA ALA A 22 -5.48 8.34 1.48
C ALA A 22 -4.11 7.87 2.00
N VAL A 23 -4.11 7.28 3.19
CA VAL A 23 -2.91 6.68 3.80
C VAL A 23 -3.27 5.33 4.42
N ALA A 24 -2.35 4.37 4.32
CA ALA A 24 -2.45 3.08 4.99
C ALA A 24 -1.16 2.79 5.75
N ALA A 25 -1.27 2.32 7.00
CA ALA A 25 -0.11 2.02 7.84
C ALA A 25 -0.02 0.51 8.06
N GLY A 26 1.07 -0.09 7.57
CA GLY A 26 1.47 -1.43 7.94
C GLY A 26 2.28 -1.42 9.23
N SER A 27 2.64 -2.59 9.75
CA SER A 27 3.41 -2.67 11.01
C SER A 27 4.82 -2.08 10.90
N TYR A 28 5.39 -2.07 9.69
CA TYR A 28 6.77 -1.65 9.43
C TYR A 28 6.92 -0.67 8.27
N HIS A 29 5.85 -0.35 7.56
CA HIS A 29 5.85 0.52 6.38
C HIS A 29 4.56 1.35 6.34
N SER A 30 4.50 2.31 5.45
CA SER A 30 3.33 3.14 5.22
C SER A 30 3.18 3.42 3.73
N LEU A 31 1.93 3.53 3.30
CA LEU A 31 1.53 3.85 1.95
C LEU A 31 0.77 5.18 1.98
N GLY A 32 1.01 6.03 0.99
CA GLY A 32 0.25 7.23 0.72
C GLY A 32 -0.23 7.21 -0.71
N LEU A 33 -1.54 7.28 -0.92
CA LEU A 33 -2.16 7.43 -2.22
C LEU A 33 -2.27 8.91 -2.57
N LYS A 34 -1.81 9.31 -3.74
CA LYS A 34 -1.91 10.68 -4.25
C LYS A 34 -3.16 10.91 -5.09
N GLU A 35 -3.54 12.18 -5.25
CA GLU A 35 -4.63 12.63 -6.14
C GLU A 35 -4.45 12.19 -7.60
N ASP A 36 -3.20 12.03 -8.05
CA ASP A 36 -2.87 11.56 -9.41
C ASP A 36 -2.98 10.04 -9.59
N GLY A 37 -3.43 9.31 -8.56
CA GLY A 37 -3.55 7.85 -8.59
C GLY A 37 -2.25 7.10 -8.38
N SER A 38 -1.13 7.76 -8.06
CA SER A 38 0.13 7.10 -7.73
C SER A 38 0.28 6.85 -6.23
N ILE A 39 1.02 5.79 -5.88
CA ILE A 39 1.31 5.43 -4.49
C ILE A 39 2.76 5.79 -4.16
N VAL A 40 2.96 6.40 -2.99
CA VAL A 40 4.26 6.54 -2.35
C VAL A 40 4.32 5.60 -1.15
N ALA A 41 5.35 4.78 -1.09
CA ALA A 41 5.58 3.87 0.04
C ALA A 41 6.88 4.21 0.76
N TRP A 42 6.88 4.14 2.09
CA TRP A 42 8.06 4.40 2.91
C TRP A 42 8.10 3.54 4.17
N GLY A 43 9.29 3.37 4.73
CA GLY A 43 9.54 2.51 5.89
C GLY A 43 10.44 1.32 5.57
N ARG A 44 10.28 0.22 6.30
CA ARG A 44 11.03 -1.02 6.08
C ARG A 44 10.65 -1.66 4.75
N ASN A 45 11.64 -2.07 3.95
CA ASN A 45 11.42 -2.67 2.63
C ASN A 45 12.06 -4.06 2.43
N ASN A 46 12.35 -4.80 3.51
CA ASN A 46 13.09 -6.07 3.39
C ASN A 46 12.34 -7.17 2.61
N ASN A 47 11.03 -7.04 2.41
CA ASN A 47 10.20 -7.97 1.65
C ASN A 47 9.62 -7.33 0.38
N GLY A 48 10.10 -6.15 -0.02
CA GLY A 48 9.56 -5.40 -1.15
C GLY A 48 8.23 -4.70 -0.89
N GLN A 49 7.79 -4.55 0.37
CA GLN A 49 6.51 -3.91 0.71
C GLN A 49 6.42 -2.41 0.33
N CYS A 50 7.56 -1.76 0.09
CA CYS A 50 7.63 -0.40 -0.45
C CYS A 50 7.90 -0.36 -1.96
N ASP A 51 8.12 -1.51 -2.61
CA ASP A 51 8.38 -1.59 -4.05
C ASP A 51 7.04 -1.65 -4.81
N VAL A 52 6.40 -0.49 -4.96
CA VAL A 52 5.12 -0.37 -5.67
C VAL A 52 5.29 -0.84 -7.13
N PRO A 53 4.53 -1.85 -7.60
CA PRO A 53 4.68 -2.38 -8.94
C PRO A 53 4.34 -1.35 -10.04
N PRO A 54 5.07 -1.33 -11.16
CA PRO A 54 4.68 -0.55 -12.33
C PRO A 54 3.51 -1.20 -13.09
N PRO A 55 2.63 -0.41 -13.74
CA PRO A 55 2.60 1.05 -13.69
C PRO A 55 1.97 1.56 -12.37
N ASN A 56 2.61 2.58 -11.78
CA ASN A 56 2.18 3.19 -10.53
C ASN A 56 1.21 4.36 -10.76
N GLU A 57 0.03 4.02 -11.25
CA GLU A 57 -1.03 4.95 -11.66
C GLU A 57 -2.41 4.36 -11.38
N ASP A 58 -3.49 5.12 -11.58
CA ASP A 58 -4.89 4.66 -11.51
C ASP A 58 -5.33 3.99 -10.19
N PHE A 59 -4.61 4.18 -9.08
CA PHE A 59 -5.03 3.67 -7.78
C PHE A 59 -6.09 4.57 -7.15
N VAL A 60 -7.12 3.95 -6.58
CA VAL A 60 -8.25 4.63 -5.91
C VAL A 60 -8.33 4.31 -4.42
N ALA A 61 -7.68 3.23 -3.97
CA ALA A 61 -7.54 2.91 -2.55
C ALA A 61 -6.27 2.12 -2.26
N VAL A 62 -5.81 2.18 -1.00
CA VAL A 62 -4.62 1.45 -0.52
C VAL A 62 -4.89 0.80 0.83
N ALA A 63 -4.33 -0.39 1.05
CA ALA A 63 -4.30 -1.06 2.35
C ALA A 63 -2.91 -1.65 2.61
N ALA A 64 -2.52 -1.73 3.88
CA ALA A 64 -1.19 -2.18 4.29
C ALA A 64 -1.30 -3.16 5.46
N GLY A 65 -0.58 -4.28 5.35
CA GLY A 65 -0.51 -5.33 6.36
C GLY A 65 0.80 -5.31 7.12
N TYR A 66 1.15 -6.42 7.77
CA TYR A 66 2.43 -6.53 8.47
C TYR A 66 3.63 -6.33 7.54
N PHE A 67 3.64 -7.06 6.42
CA PHE A 67 4.75 -7.13 5.47
C PHE A 67 4.32 -7.11 3.99
N HIS A 68 3.05 -6.86 3.71
CA HIS A 68 2.49 -6.81 2.37
C HIS A 68 1.56 -5.61 2.24
N SER A 69 1.24 -5.27 1.00
CA SER A 69 0.58 -4.06 0.57
C SER A 69 -0.43 -4.39 -0.51
N LEU A 70 -1.54 -3.68 -0.53
CA LEU A 70 -2.58 -3.78 -1.54
C LEU A 70 -2.94 -2.40 -2.09
N GLY A 71 -3.23 -2.34 -3.38
CA GLY A 71 -3.79 -1.19 -4.06
C GLY A 71 -4.99 -1.62 -4.89
N LEU A 72 -6.09 -0.86 -4.80
CA LEU A 72 -7.26 -1.01 -5.67
C LEU A 72 -7.12 -0.03 -6.83
N LYS A 73 -7.22 -0.54 -8.06
CA LYS A 73 -7.21 0.26 -9.29
C LYS A 73 -8.62 0.73 -9.65
N GLN A 74 -8.70 1.79 -10.45
CA GLN A 74 -9.95 2.36 -10.93
C GLN A 74 -10.79 1.39 -11.79
N ASP A 75 -10.13 0.44 -12.46
CA ASP A 75 -10.78 -0.64 -13.23
C ASP A 75 -11.35 -1.77 -12.35
N GLY A 76 -11.22 -1.65 -11.02
CA GLY A 76 -11.70 -2.66 -10.08
C GLY A 76 -10.72 -3.81 -9.85
N SER A 77 -9.52 -3.79 -10.42
CA SER A 77 -8.48 -4.80 -10.15
C SER A 77 -7.66 -4.49 -8.89
N ILE A 78 -7.17 -5.53 -8.23
CA ILE A 78 -6.27 -5.42 -7.08
C ILE A 78 -4.83 -5.71 -7.52
N VAL A 79 -3.90 -4.88 -7.04
CA VAL A 79 -2.45 -5.11 -7.10
C VAL A 79 -1.96 -5.39 -5.69
N ALA A 80 -1.29 -6.53 -5.51
CA ALA A 80 -0.71 -6.93 -4.24
C ALA A 80 0.82 -7.08 -4.35
N TRP A 81 1.56 -6.59 -3.35
CA TRP A 81 3.02 -6.68 -3.33
C TRP A 81 3.59 -6.80 -1.91
N GLY A 82 4.84 -7.23 -1.82
CA GLY A 82 5.52 -7.49 -0.55
C GLY A 82 5.60 -8.98 -0.22
N TYR A 83 5.57 -9.30 1.07
CA TYR A 83 5.73 -10.66 1.57
C TYR A 83 4.55 -11.58 1.22
N ASN A 84 4.84 -12.68 0.50
CA ASN A 84 3.82 -13.59 -0.01
C ASN A 84 3.95 -15.07 0.46
N TYR A 85 4.59 -15.34 1.59
CA TYR A 85 4.84 -16.74 1.99
C TYR A 85 3.56 -17.53 2.34
N HIS A 86 2.45 -16.85 2.66
CA HIS A 86 1.16 -17.45 2.95
C HIS A 86 0.09 -17.13 1.88
N GLY A 87 0.50 -16.69 0.68
CA GLY A 87 -0.43 -16.32 -0.39
C GLY A 87 -1.16 -15.00 -0.17
N GLN A 88 -0.63 -14.10 0.67
CA GLN A 88 -1.27 -12.81 0.96
C GLN A 88 -1.32 -11.85 -0.23
N CYS A 89 -0.45 -12.07 -1.22
CA CYS A 89 -0.42 -11.34 -2.47
C CYS A 89 -1.07 -12.13 -3.62
N ASP A 90 -1.66 -13.31 -3.34
CA ASP A 90 -2.37 -14.10 -4.35
C ASP A 90 -3.80 -13.56 -4.48
N VAL A 91 -3.96 -12.61 -5.40
CA VAL A 91 -5.26 -12.01 -5.69
C VAL A 91 -6.17 -13.06 -6.36
N PRO A 92 -7.41 -13.26 -5.87
CA PRO A 92 -8.32 -14.25 -6.45
C PRO A 92 -8.78 -13.86 -7.85
N GLU A 93 -9.02 -14.87 -8.69
CA GLU A 93 -9.58 -14.70 -10.03
C GLU A 93 -11.11 -14.87 -10.04
N PRO A 94 -11.86 -14.08 -10.84
CA PRO A 94 -11.34 -13.02 -11.72
C PRO A 94 -10.92 -11.78 -10.92
N ASN A 95 -9.79 -11.17 -11.29
CA ASN A 95 -9.31 -9.95 -10.65
C ASN A 95 -10.03 -8.68 -11.18
N GLU A 96 -11.33 -8.60 -10.97
CA GLU A 96 -12.19 -7.53 -11.48
C GLU A 96 -13.30 -7.15 -10.47
N ASP A 97 -13.87 -5.96 -10.64
CA ASP A 97 -15.04 -5.45 -9.90
C ASP A 97 -14.89 -5.31 -8.36
N PHE A 98 -13.67 -5.23 -7.84
CA PHE A 98 -13.48 -4.90 -6.42
C PHE A 98 -13.82 -3.43 -6.15
N VAL A 99 -14.58 -3.17 -5.08
CA VAL A 99 -15.01 -1.81 -4.70
C VAL A 99 -14.28 -1.27 -3.46
N ALA A 100 -13.58 -2.14 -2.74
CA ALA A 100 -12.83 -1.78 -1.55
C ALA A 100 -11.71 -2.78 -1.29
N VAL A 101 -10.64 -2.31 -0.65
CA VAL A 101 -9.56 -3.15 -0.14
C VAL A 101 -9.32 -2.84 1.33
N THR A 102 -9.25 -3.89 2.16
CA THR A 102 -9.01 -3.79 3.60
C THR A 102 -8.18 -4.96 4.08
N MET A 103 -7.46 -4.80 5.19
CA MET A 103 -6.72 -5.87 5.83
C MET A 103 -7.16 -6.04 7.27
N VAL A 104 -7.28 -7.30 7.70
CA VAL A 104 -7.64 -7.64 9.07
C VAL A 104 -6.38 -7.59 9.95
N PRO A 105 -6.37 -6.83 11.06
CA PRO A 105 -5.26 -6.89 12.01
C PRO A 105 -5.26 -8.28 12.68
N SER A 106 -4.11 -8.96 12.62
CA SER A 106 -3.84 -10.21 13.34
C SER A 106 -3.72 -10.00 14.84
#